data_AF-A0A6V7MAA6-F1
#
_entry.id   AF-A0A6V7MAA6-F1
#
_cell.length_a   1.000
_cell.length_b   1.000
_cell.length_c   1.000
_cell.angle_alpha   90.00
_cell.angle_beta   90.00
_cell.angle_gamma   90.00
#
_symmetry.space_group_name_H-M   'P 1'
#
loop_
_entity.id
_entity.type
_entity.pdbx_description
1 polymer ?
#
loop_
_entity_poly.entity_id
_entity_poly.type
_entity_poly.pdbx_seq_one_letter_code
_entity_poly.pdbx_strand_id
1 'polypeptide(L)' 'VAQLKKFAESSGLGISLEGTVDIENGQELRPHHYIRSILPEGPVGQNGILRSGDELLE' A
#
# COMPACT_ATOMS: atom_id res chain seq x y z
N VAL A 1 6.50 0.79 -12.84
CA VAL A 1 7.29 0.64 -11.59
C VAL A 1 7.68 2.03 -11.11
N ALA A 2 7.40 2.36 -9.85
CA ALA A 2 7.79 3.64 -9.23
C ALA A 2 8.94 3.40 -8.23
N GLN A 3 9.89 4.33 -8.14
CA GLN A 3 10.91 4.35 -7.08
C GLN A 3 10.65 5.56 -6.19
N LEU A 4 10.52 5.32 -4.89
CA LEU A 4 10.06 6.31 -3.93
C LEU A 4 11.01 6.35 -2.73
N LYS A 5 11.23 7.54 -2.19
CA LYS A 5 12.03 7.75 -0.98
C LYS A 5 11.23 8.59 0.01
N LYS A 6 11.40 8.28 1.30
CA LYS A 6 10.90 9.11 2.40
C LYS A 6 11.54 10.50 2.36
N PHE A 7 10.80 11.51 2.80
CA PHE A 7 11.35 12.87 2.90
C PHE A 7 12.36 13.01 4.04
N ALA A 8 12.17 12.25 5.13
CA ALA A 8 13.10 12.18 6.25
C ALA A 8 13.16 10.75 6.80
N GLU A 9 14.21 10.40 7.55
CA GLU A 9 14.38 9.05 8.11
C GLU A 9 13.24 8.67 9.06
N SER A 10 12.74 9.63 9.85
CA SER A 10 11.63 9.45 10.79
C SER A 10 10.24 9.47 10.14
N SER A 11 10.13 9.68 8.82
CA SER A 11 8.83 9.75 8.13
C SER A 11 8.42 8.44 7.47
N GLY A 12 7.12 8.32 7.17
CA GLY A 12 6.59 7.27 6.30
C GLY A 12 6.64 7.65 4.82
N LEU A 13 6.12 6.74 3.97
CA LEU A 13 5.87 6.99 2.54
C LEU A 13 4.53 7.71 2.28
N GLY A 14 3.71 7.87 3.32
CA GLY A 14 2.40 8.50 3.23
C GLY A 14 1.30 7.57 2.72
N ILE A 15 1.38 6.27 3.03
CA ILE A 15 0.34 5.29 2.70
C ILE A 15 -0.10 4.54 3.95
N SER A 16 -1.36 4.14 3.96
CA SER A 16 -1.90 3.15 4.87
C SER A 16 -2.21 1.88 4.09
N LEU A 17 -1.93 0.72 4.69
CA LEU A 17 -2.23 -0.58 4.09
C LEU A 17 -3.41 -1.24 4.82
N GLU A 18 -4.16 -2.04 4.09
CA GLU A 18 -5.13 -2.99 4.64
C GLU A 18 -4.86 -4.39 4.09
N GLY A 19 -5.11 -5.40 4.91
CA GLY A 19 -4.90 -6.80 4.57
C GLY A 19 -6.23 -7.54 4.46
N THR A 20 -6.35 -8.41 3.47
CA THR A 20 -7.46 -9.35 3.33
C THR A 20 -6.93 -10.76 3.09
N VAL A 21 -7.78 -11.75 3.27
CA VAL A 21 -7.49 -13.16 2.98
C VAL A 21 -8.66 -13.74 2.19
N ASP A 22 -8.37 -14.61 1.24
CA ASP A 22 -9.40 -15.43 0.61
C ASP A 22 -9.83 -16.52 1.59
N ILE A 23 -11.12 -16.87 1.61
CA ILE A 23 -11.61 -18.01 2.39
C ILE A 23 -12.04 -19.10 1.42
N GLU A 24 -11.33 -20.22 1.42
CA GLU A 24 -11.67 -21.41 0.63
C GLU A 24 -11.82 -22.61 1.57
N ASN A 25 -12.97 -23.30 1.50
CA ASN A 25 -13.29 -24.44 2.38
C ASN A 25 -13.14 -24.15 3.89
N GLY A 26 -13.39 -22.90 4.31
CA GLY A 26 -13.25 -22.47 5.69
C GLY A 26 -11.81 -22.24 6.15
N GLN A 27 -10.84 -22.22 5.21
CA GLN A 27 -9.45 -21.89 5.48
C GLN A 27 -9.09 -20.54 4.85
N GLU A 28 -8.36 -19.72 5.61
CA GLU A 28 -7.78 -18.48 5.11
C GLU A 28 -6.58 -18.80 4.22
N LEU A 29 -6.67 -18.42 2.95
CA LEU A 29 -5.65 -18.60 1.93
C LEU A 29 -5.33 -17.24 1.31
N ARG A 30 -4.16 -17.15 0.65
CA ARG A 30 -3.73 -15.99 -0.14
C ARG A 30 -3.94 -14.66 0.61
N PRO A 31 -3.06 -14.32 1.57
CA PRO A 31 -3.08 -12.99 2.17
C PRO A 31 -2.69 -11.95 1.12
N HIS A 32 -3.51 -10.92 0.99
CA HIS A 32 -3.30 -9.80 0.08
C HIS A 32 -3.22 -8.50 0.87
N HIS A 33 -2.32 -7.59 0.46
CA HIS A 33 -2.23 -6.25 1.02
C HIS A 33 -2.53 -5.22 -0.04
N TYR A 34 -3.36 -4.24 0.29
CA TYR A 34 -3.74 -3.16 -0.61
C TYR A 34 -3.46 -1.80 0.01
N ILE A 35 -3.23 -0.80 -0.85
CA ILE A 35 -3.17 0.60 -0.42
C ILE A 35 -4.59 1.04 -0.05
N ARG A 36 -4.85 1.22 1.25
CA ARG A 36 -6.13 1.73 1.75
C ARG A 36 -6.29 3.21 1.46
N SER A 37 -5.28 4.01 1.82
CA SER A 37 -5.31 5.47 1.65
C SER A 37 -3.92 6.03 1.36
N ILE A 38 -3.88 7.14 0.64
CA ILE A 38 -2.67 7.89 0.33
C ILE A 38 -2.81 9.29 0.92
N LEU A 39 -1.78 9.74 1.64
CA LEU A 39 -1.65 11.14 2.06
C LEU A 39 -1.19 11.98 0.86
N PRO A 40 -1.99 12.95 0.39
CA PRO A 40 -1.64 13.78 -0.77
C PRO A 40 -0.29 14.48 -0.63
N GLU A 41 0.06 14.90 0.58
CA GLU A 41 1.31 15.58 0.91
C GLU A 41 2.51 14.64 1.03
N GLY A 42 2.30 13.32 1.14
CA GLY A 42 3.37 12.34 1.31
C GLY A 42 4.11 11.98 0.01
N PRO A 43 5.26 11.28 0.09
CA PRO A 43 6.03 10.88 -1.09
C PRO A 43 5.24 10.16 -2.17
N VAL A 44 4.36 9.23 -1.77
CA VAL A 44 3.51 8.49 -2.72
C VAL A 44 2.46 9.40 -3.36
N GLY A 45 1.81 10.25 -2.56
CA GLY A 45 0.80 11.20 -3.03
C GLY A 45 1.35 12.20 -4.04
N GLN A 46 2.54 12.76 -3.77
CA GLN A 46 3.18 13.71 -4.68
C GLN A 46 3.69 13.06 -5.98
N ASN A 47 4.11 11.79 -5.92
CA ASN A 47 4.52 11.06 -7.11
C ASN A 47 3.34 10.68 -8.02
N GLY A 48 2.17 10.39 -7.43
CA GLY A 48 0.91 10.23 -8.15
C GLY A 48 0.79 8.97 -9.03
N ILE A 49 1.77 8.06 -8.97
CA ILE A 49 1.74 6.81 -9.76
C ILE A 49 0.83 5.76 -9.12
N LEU A 50 0.91 5.59 -7.80
CA LEU A 50 0.13 4.60 -7.05
C LEU A 50 -1.22 5.18 -6.60
N ARG A 51 -2.21 4.32 -6.41
CA ARG A 51 -3.58 4.68 -6.03
C ARG A 51 -4.12 3.79 -4.92
N SER A 52 -5.13 4.30 -4.21
CA SER A 52 -5.93 3.44 -3.32
C SER A 52 -6.52 2.28 -4.11
N GLY A 53 -6.45 1.08 -3.53
CA GLY A 53 -6.86 -0.18 -4.15
C GLY A 53 -5.74 -0.93 -4.90
N ASP A 54 -4.57 -0.33 -5.11
CA ASP A 54 -3.43 -1.07 -5.68
C ASP A 54 -2.97 -2.17 -4.72
N GLU A 55 -2.73 -3.37 -5.25
CA GLU A 55 -2.21 -4.52 -4.51
C GLU A 55 -0.68 -4.50 -4.44
N LEU A 56 -0.14 -4.84 -3.27
CA LEU A 56 1.29 -5.03 -3.07
C LEU A 56 1.67 -6.46 -3.46
N LEU A 57 2.59 -6.58 -4.40
CA LEU A 57 3.19 -7.84 -4.83
C LEU A 57 4.62 -7.94 -4.26
N GLU A 58 5.04 -9.14 -3.86
CA GLU A 58 6.42 -9.47 -3.40
C GLU A 58 7.34 -9.86 -4.56
#